data_AF-A0A421E6E0-F1
#
_entry.id   AF-A0A421E6E0-F1
#
_cell.length_a   1.000
_cell.length_b   1.000
_cell.length_c   1.000
_cell.angle_alpha   90.00
_cell.angle_beta   90.00
_cell.angle_gamma   90.00
#
_symmetry.space_group_name_H-M   'P 1'
#
loop_
_entity.id
_entity.type
_entity.pdbx_description
1 polymer ?
#
loop_
_entity_poly.entity_id
_entity_poly.type
_entity_poly.pdbx_seq_one_letter_code
_entity_poly.pdbx_strand_id
1 'polypeptide(L)'
;MPKTLRFTKLYKFLFEDPTFNTLPAKAKLLYALISERQSLSKANAKQHGIQSQFIDHEGRLFSIYTNQELMTKLNMSKPTVIKLKKQLIEFGLLEDVRLGNNQPNRLYPKKPYDNYFYAYDVDEFYRLPHALFENPKYQSLAAESIIAYAIYLSRYEYSVYKNHFIDKNNNVYCVMTNEELALRL
;
A
#
# COMPACT_ATOMS: atom_id res chain seq x y z
N MET A 1 1.85 27.86 -1.38
CA MET A 1 2.46 26.58 -1.77
C MET A 1 1.34 25.61 -2.14
N PRO A 2 1.32 24.99 -3.34
CA PRO A 2 0.34 23.96 -3.62
C PRO A 2 0.53 22.82 -2.63
N LYS A 3 -0.56 22.39 -1.99
CA LYS A 3 -0.54 21.31 -1.00
C LYS A 3 -0.16 20.02 -1.73
N THR A 4 1.06 19.52 -1.51
CA THR A 4 1.51 18.26 -2.13
C THR A 4 0.56 17.14 -1.69
N LEU A 5 -0.11 16.52 -2.67
CA LEU A 5 -0.96 15.36 -2.42
C LEU A 5 -0.09 14.19 -1.95
N ARG A 6 -0.34 13.71 -0.73
CA ARG A 6 0.33 12.53 -0.19
C ARG A 6 -0.37 11.27 -0.70
N PHE A 7 0.43 10.28 -1.10
CA PHE A 7 -0.07 9.00 -1.58
C PHE A 7 0.69 7.85 -0.92
N THR A 8 -0.04 6.76 -0.69
CA THR A 8 0.47 5.44 -0.34
C THR A 8 0.78 4.69 -1.63
N LYS A 9 1.87 3.92 -1.65
CA LYS A 9 2.19 3.05 -2.79
C LYS A 9 1.35 1.79 -2.73
N LEU A 10 0.58 1.52 -3.78
CA LEU A 10 -0.13 0.27 -3.97
C LEU A 10 0.61 -0.55 -5.04
N TYR A 11 1.47 -1.47 -4.59
CA TYR A 11 2.42 -2.19 -5.45
C TYR A 11 1.71 -3.04 -6.50
N LYS A 12 2.13 -2.93 -7.76
CA LYS A 12 1.44 -3.57 -8.89
C LYS A 12 1.53 -5.09 -8.89
N PHE A 13 2.58 -5.68 -8.32
CA PHE A 13 2.71 -7.13 -8.23
C PHE A 13 1.49 -7.79 -7.54
N LEU A 14 0.83 -7.10 -6.60
CA LEU A 14 -0.40 -7.59 -5.94
C LEU A 14 -1.60 -7.76 -6.88
N PHE A 15 -1.50 -7.25 -8.10
CA PHE A 15 -2.56 -7.15 -9.10
C PHE A 15 -2.19 -7.78 -10.44
N GLU A 16 -0.90 -7.99 -10.69
CA GLU A 16 -0.38 -8.47 -11.98
C GLU A 16 0.20 -9.88 -11.88
N ASP A 17 0.60 -10.30 -10.69
CA ASP A 17 1.11 -11.65 -10.46
C ASP A 17 -0.03 -12.56 -9.97
N PRO A 18 -0.35 -13.64 -10.71
CA PRO A 18 -1.44 -14.57 -10.38
C PRO A 18 -1.33 -15.18 -8.98
N THR A 19 -0.12 -15.26 -8.44
CA THR A 19 0.13 -15.73 -7.07
C THR A 19 -0.71 -14.98 -6.04
N PHE A 20 -1.01 -13.69 -6.28
CA PHE A 20 -1.75 -12.84 -5.34
C PHE A 20 -3.23 -12.69 -5.66
N ASN A 21 -3.76 -13.43 -6.64
CA ASN A 21 -5.18 -13.32 -7.03
C ASN A 21 -6.14 -13.69 -5.89
N THR A 22 -5.75 -14.64 -5.04
CA THR A 22 -6.57 -15.06 -3.89
C THR A 22 -6.39 -14.16 -2.66
N LEU A 23 -5.49 -13.18 -2.71
CA LEU A 23 -5.26 -12.26 -1.60
C LEU A 23 -6.38 -11.20 -1.57
N PRO A 24 -7.15 -11.06 -0.47
CA PRO A 24 -8.28 -10.13 -0.46
C PRO A 24 -7.86 -8.67 -0.69
N ALA A 25 -8.69 -7.87 -1.35
CA ALA A 25 -8.48 -6.44 -1.57
C ALA A 25 -8.06 -5.69 -0.29
N LYS A 26 -8.74 -5.97 0.84
CA LYS A 26 -8.40 -5.36 2.14
C LYS A 26 -7.02 -5.78 2.66
N ALA A 27 -6.53 -6.98 2.32
CA ALA A 27 -5.17 -7.40 2.65
C ALA A 27 -4.12 -6.68 1.77
N LYS A 28 -4.41 -6.48 0.48
CA LYS A 28 -3.58 -5.66 -0.43
C LYS A 28 -3.43 -4.22 0.09
N LEU A 29 -4.53 -3.61 0.56
CA LEU A 29 -4.51 -2.30 1.21
C LEU A 29 -3.73 -2.29 2.53
N LEU A 30 -3.88 -3.34 3.35
CA LEU A 30 -3.12 -3.49 4.60
C LEU A 30 -1.62 -3.54 4.34
N TYR A 31 -1.18 -4.31 3.33
CA TYR A 31 0.21 -4.36 2.91
C TYR A 31 0.72 -2.98 2.44
N ALA A 32 -0.07 -2.25 1.65
CA ALA A 32 0.27 -0.90 1.19
C ALA A 32 0.52 0.08 2.36
N LEU A 33 -0.33 0.05 3.40
CA LEU A 33 -0.15 0.89 4.59
C LEU A 33 1.10 0.50 5.40
N ILE A 34 1.33 -0.80 5.61
CA ILE A 34 2.50 -1.28 6.38
C ILE A 34 3.79 -0.89 5.67
N SER A 35 3.88 -1.08 4.35
CA SER A 35 5.05 -0.76 3.53
C SER A 35 5.31 0.73 3.34
N GLU A 36 4.27 1.56 3.31
CA GLU A 36 4.44 3.02 3.31
C GLU A 36 5.14 3.52 4.57
N ARG A 37 4.72 3.05 5.75
CA ARG A 37 5.33 3.51 7.02
C ARG A 37 6.82 3.17 7.08
N GLN A 38 7.23 2.07 6.44
CA GLN A 38 8.63 1.69 6.26
C GLN A 38 9.38 2.69 5.37
N SER A 39 8.73 3.25 4.33
CA SER A 39 9.33 4.26 3.46
C SER A 39 9.58 5.59 4.19
N LEU A 40 8.70 5.97 5.12
CA LEU A 40 8.92 7.12 6.01
C LEU A 40 10.08 6.85 6.97
N SER A 41 10.18 5.64 7.50
CA SER A 41 11.32 5.17 8.29
C SER A 41 12.65 5.25 7.52
N LYS A 42 12.64 4.94 6.22
CA LYS A 42 13.81 5.05 5.33
C LYS A 42 14.23 6.50 5.10
N ALA A 43 13.29 7.42 4.95
CA ALA A 43 13.59 8.86 4.84
C ALA A 43 14.25 9.37 6.13
N ASN A 44 13.71 9.00 7.30
CA ASN A 44 14.30 9.33 8.60
C ASN A 44 15.70 8.69 8.79
N ALA A 45 15.89 7.43 8.36
CA ALA A 45 17.19 6.77 8.42
C ALA A 45 18.25 7.43 7.52
N LYS A 46 17.87 7.89 6.32
CA LYS A 46 18.80 8.66 5.48
C LYS A 46 19.24 9.96 6.14
N GLN A 47 18.35 10.60 6.90
CA GLN A 47 18.62 11.85 7.61
C GLN A 47 19.44 11.66 8.89
N HIS A 48 19.25 10.55 9.61
CA HIS A 48 19.85 10.30 10.94
C HIS A 48 20.88 9.15 10.97
N GLY A 49 21.21 8.54 9.82
CA GLY A 49 22.09 7.37 9.71
C GLY A 49 21.43 6.06 10.16
N ILE A 50 22.25 5.01 10.38
CA ILE A 50 21.82 3.66 10.83
C ILE A 50 21.08 3.72 12.19
N GLN A 51 21.14 4.83 12.92
CA GLN A 51 20.46 5.08 14.19
C GLN A 51 18.96 5.46 14.06
N SER A 52 18.27 5.01 13.01
CA SER A 52 16.82 5.20 12.91
C SER A 52 16.08 4.30 13.91
N GLN A 53 15.09 4.86 14.62
CA GLN A 53 14.22 4.11 15.55
C GLN A 53 13.40 2.97 14.90
N PHE A 54 13.48 2.84 13.57
CA PHE A 54 12.75 1.88 12.75
C PHE A 54 13.66 0.96 11.93
N ILE A 55 14.93 0.85 12.34
CA ILE A 55 15.91 -0.11 11.82
C ILE A 55 16.27 -1.07 12.96
N ASP A 56 16.29 -2.37 12.69
CA ASP A 56 16.76 -3.35 13.67
C ASP A 56 18.28 -3.57 13.59
N HIS A 57 18.81 -4.42 14.49
CA HIS A 57 20.25 -4.70 14.58
C HIS A 57 20.86 -5.34 13.32
N GLU A 58 20.04 -5.92 12.42
CA GLU A 58 20.47 -6.48 11.13
C GLU A 58 20.37 -5.45 10.00
N GLY A 59 19.99 -4.20 10.29
CA GLY A 59 19.78 -3.15 9.30
C GLY A 59 18.44 -3.23 8.58
N ARG A 60 17.50 -4.08 9.03
CA ARG A 60 16.20 -4.27 8.38
C ARG A 60 15.24 -3.17 8.81
N LEU A 61 14.59 -2.55 7.83
CA LEU A 61 13.55 -1.56 8.08
C LEU A 61 12.25 -2.24 8.51
N PHE A 62 11.64 -1.77 9.59
CA PHE A 62 10.33 -2.21 10.05
C PHE A 62 9.35 -1.06 10.22
N SER A 63 8.07 -1.40 10.27
CA SER A 63 6.98 -0.51 10.62
C SER A 63 6.41 -0.90 11.98
N ILE A 64 5.98 0.11 12.74
CA ILE A 64 5.18 -0.11 13.95
C ILE A 64 3.75 0.31 13.62
N TYR A 65 2.79 -0.61 13.74
CA TYR A 65 1.37 -0.31 13.68
C TYR A 65 0.64 -1.06 14.79
N THR A 66 -0.09 -0.32 15.61
CA THR A 66 -1.06 -0.90 16.52
C THR A 66 -2.22 -1.48 15.74
N ASN A 67 -2.89 -2.50 16.29
CA ASN A 67 -4.11 -3.01 15.68
C ASN A 67 -5.19 -1.92 15.61
N GLN A 68 -5.24 -1.00 16.59
CA GLN A 68 -6.21 0.09 16.60
C GLN A 68 -6.03 1.05 15.41
N GLU A 69 -4.78 1.44 15.10
CA GLU A 69 -4.50 2.29 13.92
C GLU A 69 -4.97 1.61 12.62
N LEU A 70 -4.71 0.31 12.47
CA LEU A 70 -5.10 -0.45 11.28
C LEU A 70 -6.62 -0.62 11.19
N MET A 71 -7.30 -0.86 12.33
CA MET A 71 -8.75 -0.94 12.41
C MET A 71 -9.39 0.36 11.94
N THR A 72 -8.90 1.50 12.43
CA THR A 72 -9.42 2.82 12.06
C THR A 72 -9.15 3.13 10.59
N LYS A 73 -7.93 2.88 10.08
CA LYS A 73 -7.56 3.22 8.69
C LYS A 73 -8.30 2.39 7.63
N LEU A 74 -8.58 1.12 7.91
CA LEU A 74 -9.21 0.21 6.94
C LEU A 74 -10.65 -0.19 7.30
N ASN A 75 -11.23 0.51 8.27
CA ASN A 75 -12.56 0.29 8.82
C ASN A 75 -12.84 -1.21 8.99
N MET A 76 -12.08 -1.83 9.90
CA MET A 76 -12.13 -3.27 10.11
C MET A 76 -12.04 -3.66 11.59
N SER A 77 -12.60 -4.80 11.93
CA SER A 77 -12.55 -5.34 13.29
C SER A 77 -11.16 -5.88 13.64
N LYS A 78 -10.83 -5.95 14.93
CA LYS A 78 -9.58 -6.55 15.42
C LYS A 78 -9.35 -7.99 14.91
N PRO A 79 -10.36 -8.90 14.92
CA PRO A 79 -10.21 -10.23 14.33
C PRO A 79 -9.85 -10.19 12.84
N THR A 80 -10.43 -9.25 12.09
CA THR A 80 -10.11 -9.07 10.67
C THR A 80 -8.65 -8.65 10.49
N VAL A 81 -8.15 -7.68 11.26
CA VAL A 81 -6.75 -7.26 11.21
C VAL A 81 -5.81 -8.45 11.42
N ILE A 82 -6.09 -9.25 12.44
CA ILE A 82 -5.27 -10.43 12.80
C ILE A 82 -5.31 -11.46 11.67
N LYS A 83 -6.50 -11.75 11.12
CA LYS A 83 -6.68 -12.66 9.99
C LYS A 83 -5.87 -12.20 8.78
N LEU A 84 -5.99 -10.93 8.39
CA LEU A 84 -5.31 -10.40 7.21
C LEU A 84 -3.78 -10.37 7.39
N LYS A 85 -3.28 -10.05 8.60
CA LYS A 85 -1.83 -10.16 8.89
C LYS A 85 -1.32 -11.59 8.73
N LYS A 86 -2.07 -12.58 9.23
CA LYS A 86 -1.72 -14.01 9.05
C LYS A 86 -1.68 -14.39 7.57
N GLN A 87 -2.67 -13.96 6.79
CA GLN A 87 -2.66 -14.20 5.34
C GLN A 87 -1.42 -13.55 4.69
N LEU A 88 -1.09 -12.30 5.01
CA LEU A 88 0.12 -11.68 4.47
C LEU A 88 1.40 -12.45 4.85
N ILE A 89 1.46 -13.04 6.04
CA ILE A 89 2.57 -13.92 6.47
C ILE A 89 2.60 -15.22 5.63
N GLU A 90 1.45 -15.85 5.43
CA GLU A 90 1.30 -17.08 4.62
C GLU A 90 1.72 -16.87 3.16
N PHE A 91 1.44 -15.69 2.60
CA PHE A 91 1.88 -15.28 1.25
C PHE A 91 3.34 -14.80 1.20
N GLY A 92 4.07 -14.86 2.33
CA GLY A 92 5.46 -14.41 2.41
C GLY A 92 5.65 -12.89 2.31
N LEU A 93 4.57 -12.10 2.41
CA LEU A 93 4.58 -10.63 2.26
C LEU A 93 4.80 -9.88 3.58
N LEU A 94 4.75 -10.58 4.72
CA LEU A 94 4.89 -9.96 6.04
C LEU A 94 5.62 -10.89 7.01
N GLU A 95 6.49 -10.31 7.83
CA GLU A 95 6.97 -10.92 9.07
C GLU A 95 6.52 -10.03 10.25
N ASP A 96 5.93 -10.65 11.27
CA ASP A 96 5.37 -9.99 12.45
C ASP A 96 6.14 -10.46 13.70
N VAL A 97 7.08 -9.65 14.17
CA VAL A 97 7.96 -9.97 15.30
C VAL A 97 7.42 -9.38 16.60
N ARG A 98 7.11 -10.26 17.55
CA ARG A 98 6.69 -9.88 18.90
C ARG A 98 7.91 -9.57 19.77
N LEU A 99 7.91 -8.39 20.39
CA LEU A 99 9.00 -7.95 21.28
C LEU A 99 8.76 -8.26 22.77
N GLY A 100 7.52 -8.56 23.16
CA GLY A 100 7.14 -8.71 24.58
C GLY A 100 7.07 -7.36 25.32
N ASN A 101 6.99 -7.39 26.65
CA ASN A 101 7.04 -6.22 27.54
C ASN A 101 6.10 -5.06 27.15
N ASN A 102 4.90 -5.38 26.67
CA ASN A 102 3.89 -4.41 26.20
C ASN A 102 4.37 -3.51 25.03
N GLN A 103 5.47 -3.88 24.36
CA GLN A 103 5.94 -3.19 23.17
C GLN A 103 5.12 -3.61 21.94
N PRO A 104 4.85 -2.68 21.01
CA PRO A 104 4.17 -3.02 19.77
C PRO A 104 5.06 -3.93 18.92
N ASN A 105 4.42 -4.82 18.15
CA ASN A 105 5.15 -5.71 17.26
C ASN A 105 5.87 -4.93 16.16
N ARG A 106 7.01 -5.45 15.72
CA ARG A 106 7.71 -4.97 14.53
C ARG A 106 7.15 -5.69 13.30
N LEU A 107 6.70 -4.92 12.33
CA LEU A 107 6.14 -5.43 11.08
C LEU A 107 7.15 -5.22 9.96
N TYR A 108 7.64 -6.31 9.38
CA TYR A 108 8.60 -6.30 8.29
C TYR A 108 7.89 -6.71 6.99
N PRO A 109 7.46 -5.74 6.16
CA PRO A 109 6.90 -6.05 4.86
C PRO A 109 8.00 -6.61 3.94
N LYS A 110 7.67 -7.66 3.20
CA LYS A 110 8.56 -8.40 2.31
C LYS A 110 8.05 -8.34 0.86
N LYS A 111 8.95 -8.50 -0.10
CA LYS A 111 8.59 -8.65 -1.50
C LYS A 111 8.41 -10.13 -1.84
N PRO A 112 7.60 -10.47 -2.86
CA PRO A 112 7.38 -11.85 -3.31
C PRO A 112 8.67 -12.62 -3.66
N TYR A 113 9.69 -11.90 -4.14
CA TYR A 113 10.89 -12.47 -4.76
C TYR A 113 12.20 -12.00 -4.11
N ASP A 114 12.10 -11.14 -3.08
CA ASP A 114 13.22 -10.64 -2.32
C ASP A 114 12.88 -10.64 -0.83
N ASN A 115 13.85 -11.01 0.01
CA ASN A 115 13.64 -10.99 1.46
C ASN A 115 13.29 -9.58 1.98
N TYR A 116 13.75 -8.50 1.31
CA TYR A 116 13.60 -7.11 1.77
C TYR A 116 13.50 -6.10 0.61
N PHE A 117 13.00 -4.88 0.89
CA PHE A 117 13.03 -3.75 -0.03
C PHE A 117 14.43 -3.12 -0.12
N TYR A 118 15.06 -3.09 -1.30
CA TYR A 118 16.37 -2.46 -1.47
C TYR A 118 16.29 -0.97 -1.87
N ALA A 119 17.42 -0.26 -1.83
CA ALA A 119 17.48 1.18 -2.10
C ALA A 119 17.22 1.57 -3.56
N TYR A 120 17.46 0.65 -4.49
CA TYR A 120 17.50 0.89 -5.95
C TYR A 120 16.42 0.14 -6.72
N ASP A 121 15.51 -0.55 -6.05
CA ASP A 121 14.40 -1.25 -6.72
C ASP A 121 13.44 -0.21 -7.34
N VAL A 122 13.24 -0.32 -8.65
CA VAL A 122 12.22 0.46 -9.37
C VAL A 122 10.91 -0.29 -9.26
N ASP A 123 10.26 -0.18 -8.11
CA ASP A 123 8.95 -0.80 -7.90
C ASP A 123 7.88 -0.07 -8.72
N GLU A 124 7.11 -0.83 -9.49
CA GLU A 124 5.88 -0.31 -10.09
C GLU A 124 4.75 -0.28 -9.05
N PHE A 125 4.09 0.86 -8.92
CA PHE A 125 2.96 1.03 -8.00
C PHE A 125 1.89 1.96 -8.58
N TYR A 126 0.65 1.73 -8.18
CA TYR A 126 -0.42 2.72 -8.26
C TYR A 126 -0.27 3.73 -7.13
N ARG A 127 -0.60 4.99 -7.39
CA ARG A 127 -0.68 6.03 -6.36
C ARG A 127 -2.04 5.98 -5.70
N LEU A 128 -2.07 5.81 -4.38
CA LEU A 128 -3.31 5.78 -3.61
C LEU A 128 -3.39 6.99 -2.67
N PRO A 129 -4.26 7.98 -2.93
CA PRO A 129 -4.31 9.20 -2.12
C PRO A 129 -4.66 8.93 -0.66
N HIS A 130 -3.92 9.56 0.26
CA HIS A 130 -4.17 9.45 1.70
C HIS A 130 -5.58 9.88 2.11
N ALA A 131 -6.16 10.81 1.34
CA ALA A 131 -7.51 11.30 1.58
C ALA A 131 -8.54 10.16 1.69
N LEU A 132 -8.37 9.06 0.94
CA LEU A 132 -9.27 7.90 0.97
C LEU A 132 -9.26 7.15 2.31
N PHE A 133 -8.21 7.32 3.12
CA PHE A 133 -8.09 6.73 4.46
C PHE A 133 -8.34 7.73 5.60
N GLU A 134 -8.15 9.02 5.34
CA GLU A 134 -8.17 10.06 6.38
C GLU A 134 -9.48 10.86 6.41
N ASN A 135 -10.14 11.02 5.26
CA ASN A 135 -11.34 11.84 5.16
C ASN A 135 -12.59 11.01 5.52
N PRO A 136 -13.39 11.42 6.53
CA PRO A 136 -14.62 10.71 6.92
C PRO A 136 -15.60 10.46 5.76
N LYS A 137 -15.60 11.32 4.73
CA LYS A 137 -16.42 11.15 3.52
C LYS A 137 -16.20 9.80 2.83
N TYR A 138 -14.99 9.25 2.90
CA TYR A 138 -14.61 8.03 2.18
C TYR A 138 -14.54 6.79 3.09
N GLN A 139 -14.84 6.93 4.38
CA GLN A 139 -14.69 5.85 5.36
C GLN A 139 -15.60 4.64 5.10
N SER A 140 -16.69 4.84 4.36
CA SER A 140 -17.64 3.79 3.95
C SER A 140 -17.27 3.09 2.65
N LEU A 141 -16.21 3.52 1.95
CA LEU A 141 -15.81 2.87 0.69
C LEU A 141 -15.33 1.43 0.93
N ALA A 142 -15.75 0.54 0.05
CA ALA A 142 -15.22 -0.82 -0.02
C ALA A 142 -13.75 -0.82 -0.45
N ALA A 143 -13.00 -1.85 -0.05
CA ALA A 143 -11.57 -1.96 -0.37
C ALA A 143 -11.35 -2.04 -1.88
N GLU A 144 -12.24 -2.75 -2.58
CA GLU A 144 -12.29 -2.91 -4.03
C GLU A 144 -12.50 -1.55 -4.71
N SER A 145 -13.36 -0.69 -4.17
CA SER A 145 -13.59 0.66 -4.70
C SER A 145 -12.37 1.57 -4.53
N ILE A 146 -11.67 1.46 -3.39
CA ILE A 146 -10.43 2.19 -3.12
C ILE A 146 -9.33 1.75 -4.10
N ILE A 147 -9.19 0.44 -4.35
CA ILE A 147 -8.23 -0.11 -5.31
C ILE A 147 -8.59 0.30 -6.74
N ALA A 148 -9.87 0.15 -7.14
CA ALA A 148 -10.34 0.53 -8.46
C ALA A 148 -10.02 2.01 -8.75
N TYR A 149 -10.25 2.90 -7.78
CA TYR A 149 -9.87 4.30 -7.88
C TYR A 149 -8.38 4.49 -8.16
N ALA A 150 -7.48 3.76 -7.48
CA ALA A 150 -6.04 3.85 -7.70
C ALA A 150 -5.64 3.44 -9.13
N ILE A 151 -6.28 2.38 -9.64
CA ILE A 151 -6.05 1.90 -11.01
C ILE A 151 -6.58 2.92 -12.02
N TYR A 152 -7.81 3.43 -11.84
CA TYR A 152 -8.37 4.49 -12.70
C TYR A 152 -7.50 5.74 -12.69
N LEU A 153 -7.02 6.17 -11.53
CA LEU A 153 -6.15 7.33 -11.40
C LEU A 153 -4.85 7.12 -12.18
N SER A 154 -4.22 5.94 -12.08
CA SER A 154 -3.02 5.63 -12.85
C SER A 154 -3.26 5.62 -14.36
N ARG A 155 -4.41 5.10 -14.81
CA ARG A 155 -4.78 5.12 -16.23
C ARG A 155 -5.05 6.55 -16.72
N TYR A 156 -5.69 7.37 -15.89
CA TYR A 156 -5.91 8.79 -16.17
C TYR A 156 -4.57 9.56 -16.26
N GLU A 157 -3.67 9.38 -15.30
CA GLU A 157 -2.33 9.97 -15.34
C GLU A 157 -1.56 9.57 -16.60
N TYR A 158 -1.68 8.31 -17.03
CA TYR A 158 -1.11 7.84 -18.30
C TYR A 158 -1.72 8.56 -19.51
N SER A 159 -3.04 8.72 -19.56
CA SER A 159 -3.74 9.46 -20.62
C SER A 159 -3.27 10.92 -20.70
N VAL A 160 -3.10 11.59 -19.56
CA VAL A 160 -2.58 12.96 -19.47
C VAL A 160 -1.15 13.01 -20.03
N TYR A 161 -0.29 12.09 -19.59
CA TYR A 161 1.11 12.05 -20.01
C TYR A 161 1.27 11.80 -21.52
N LYS A 162 0.45 10.90 -22.08
CA LYS A 162 0.50 10.58 -23.52
C LYS A 162 -0.27 11.56 -24.40
N ASN A 163 -1.18 12.36 -23.84
CA ASN A 163 -2.04 13.28 -24.60
C ASN A 163 -2.87 12.58 -25.70
N HIS A 164 -3.33 11.34 -25.45
CA HIS A 164 -3.97 10.50 -26.47
C HIS A 164 -5.47 10.28 -26.27
N PHE A 165 -5.99 10.40 -25.05
CA PHE A 165 -7.40 10.12 -24.73
C PHE A 165 -8.12 11.41 -24.36
N ILE A 166 -8.59 12.13 -25.39
CA ILE A 166 -9.25 13.43 -25.27
C ILE A 166 -10.60 13.36 -25.98
N ASP A 167 -11.67 13.78 -25.29
CA ASP A 167 -13.01 13.82 -25.86
C ASP A 167 -13.22 15.04 -26.79
N LYS A 168 -14.39 15.12 -27.42
CA LYS A 168 -14.75 16.25 -28.31
C LYS A 168 -14.77 17.62 -27.62
N ASN A 169 -14.82 17.66 -26.29
CA ASN A 169 -14.84 18.87 -25.48
C ASN A 169 -13.44 19.18 -24.90
N ASN A 170 -12.39 18.51 -25.38
CA ASN A 170 -11.02 18.64 -24.89
C ASN A 170 -10.81 18.15 -23.45
N ASN A 171 -11.67 17.27 -22.93
CA ASN A 171 -11.47 16.63 -21.62
C ASN A 171 -10.62 15.37 -21.77
N VAL A 172 -9.61 15.22 -20.92
CA VAL A 172 -8.85 13.97 -20.81
C VAL A 172 -9.72 12.91 -20.13
N TYR A 173 -9.69 11.68 -20.66
CA TYR A 173 -10.32 10.51 -20.04
C TYR A 173 -9.36 9.32 -20.04
N CYS A 174 -9.74 8.23 -19.35
CA CYS A 174 -8.99 6.98 -19.38
C CYS A 174 -9.88 5.82 -19.83
N VAL A 175 -9.25 4.80 -20.39
CA VAL A 175 -9.95 3.58 -20.84
C VAL A 175 -9.50 2.41 -19.98
N MET A 176 -10.48 1.71 -19.42
CA MET A 176 -10.33 0.43 -18.73
C MET A 176 -11.65 -0.33 -18.86
N THR A 177 -11.61 -1.57 -19.34
CA THR A 177 -12.82 -2.39 -19.44
C THR A 177 -13.17 -3.01 -18.09
N ASN A 178 -14.42 -3.46 -17.93
CA ASN A 178 -14.85 -4.15 -16.71
C ASN A 178 -14.09 -5.47 -16.53
N GLU A 179 -13.76 -6.17 -17.62
CA GLU A 179 -12.97 -7.40 -17.61
C GLU A 179 -11.54 -7.11 -17.15
N GLU A 180 -10.91 -6.05 -17.67
CA GLU A 180 -9.56 -5.64 -17.25
C GLU A 180 -9.50 -5.26 -15.77
N LEU A 181 -10.54 -4.60 -15.25
CA LEU A 181 -10.62 -4.25 -13.84
C LEU A 181 -10.90 -5.49 -12.97
N ALA A 182 -11.81 -6.36 -13.40
CA ALA A 182 -12.17 -7.57 -12.66
C ALA A 182 -10.99 -8.53 -12.50
N LEU A 183 -10.08 -8.60 -13.48
CA LEU A 183 -8.84 -9.39 -13.36
C LEU A 183 -7.90 -8.89 -12.25
N ARG A 184 -8.07 -7.64 -11.77
CA ARG A 184 -7.21 -7.01 -10.77
C ARG A 184 -7.86 -6.93 -9.39
N LEU A 185 -9.18 -7.05 -9.27
CA LEU A 185 -9.90 -6.94 -7.99
C LEU A 185 -10.06 -8.30 -7.31
#